data_AF-A0A9E1M216-F1
#
_entry.id   AF-A0A9E1M216-F1
#
_cell.length_a   1.000
_cell.length_b   1.000
_cell.length_c   1.000
_cell.angle_alpha   90.00
_cell.angle_beta   90.00
_cell.angle_gamma   90.00
#
_symmetry.space_group_name_H-M   'P 1'
#
loop_
_entity.id
_entity.type
_entity.pdbx_description
1 polymer ?
#
loop_
_entity_poly.entity_id
_entity_poly.type
_entity_poly.pdbx_seq_one_letter_code
_entity_poly.pdbx_strand_id
1 'polypeptide(L)' 'MNNAVPNEKEAAPVVRQYEIGGVRYIVKATVKDDAKETAVKKIRRLLQNDLNRAAT' A
#
# COMPACT_ATOMS: atom_id res chain seq x y z
N MET A 1 2.87 -30.11 -15.34
CA MET A 1 3.62 -28.91 -15.72
C MET A 1 3.16 -27.76 -14.83
N ASN A 2 4.05 -27.19 -14.01
CA ASN A 2 3.74 -26.03 -13.17
C ASN A 2 3.94 -24.78 -14.03
N ASN A 3 2.84 -24.18 -14.50
CA ASN A 3 2.89 -22.93 -15.25
C ASN A 3 3.24 -21.80 -14.27
N ALA A 4 4.52 -21.47 -14.19
CA ALA A 4 4.98 -20.22 -13.61
C ALA A 4 4.42 -19.08 -14.47
N VAL A 5 3.34 -18.45 -13.99
CA VAL A 5 2.84 -17.18 -14.52
C VAL A 5 4.01 -16.19 -14.50
N PRO A 6 4.35 -15.56 -15.65
CA PRO A 6 5.54 -14.75 -15.75
C PRO A 6 5.44 -13.56 -14.79
N ASN A 7 6.47 -13.46 -13.96
CA ASN A 7 6.73 -12.42 -12.98
C ASN A 7 6.42 -11.04 -13.59
N GLU A 8 5.28 -10.45 -13.23
CA GLU A 8 5.06 -9.00 -13.38
C GLU A 8 6.31 -8.33 -12.82
N LYS A 9 6.94 -7.46 -13.62
CA LYS A 9 8.14 -6.70 -13.20
C LYS A 9 7.81 -5.99 -11.90
N GLU A 10 8.17 -6.60 -10.77
CA GLU A 10 7.88 -6.05 -9.46
C GLU A 10 8.75 -4.79 -9.34
N ALA A 11 8.13 -3.62 -9.53
CA ALA A 11 8.83 -2.36 -9.50
C ALA A 11 9.55 -2.24 -8.15
N ALA A 12 10.80 -1.78 -8.16
CA ALA A 12 11.59 -1.62 -6.95
C ALA A 12 10.78 -0.82 -5.90
N PRO A 13 10.78 -1.24 -4.62
CA PRO A 13 9.98 -0.58 -3.60
C PRO A 13 10.44 0.87 -3.43
N VAL A 14 9.50 1.80 -3.56
CA VAL A 14 9.73 3.24 -3.43
C VAL A 14 9.31 3.68 -2.03
N VAL A 15 10.13 4.53 -1.40
CA VAL A 15 9.76 5.22 -0.16
C VAL A 15 9.14 6.56 -0.53
N ARG A 16 7.92 6.84 -0.06
CA ARG A 16 7.20 8.09 -0.29
C ARG A 16 6.69 8.67 1.03
N GLN A 17 6.66 9.99 1.10
CA GLN A 17 6.10 10.72 2.22
C GLN A 17 4.70 11.23 1.87
N TYR A 18 3.74 11.05 2.77
CA TYR A 18 2.37 11.54 2.65
C TYR A 18 2.00 12.35 3.89
N GLU A 19 1.31 13.47 3.70
CA GLU A 19 0.68 14.21 4.80
C GLU A 19 -0.83 14.01 4.73
N ILE A 20 -1.41 13.42 5.77
CA ILE A 20 -2.83 13.06 5.83
C ILE A 20 -3.38 13.53 7.16
N GLY A 21 -4.31 14.48 7.14
CA GLY A 21 -4.93 15.01 8.38
C GLY A 21 -3.93 15.66 9.34
N GLY A 22 -2.88 16.30 8.82
CA GLY A 22 -1.83 16.93 9.63
C GLY A 22 -0.77 15.96 10.18
N VAL A 23 -0.88 14.66 9.90
CA VAL A 23 0.11 13.66 10.29
C VAL A 23 0.95 13.26 9.08
N ARG A 24 2.26 13.18 9.28
CA ARG A 24 3.24 12.78 8.26
C ARG A 24 3.49 11.27 8.31
N TYR A 25 3.32 10.60 7.18
CA TYR A 25 3.50 9.17 6.99
C TYR A 25 4.64 8.89 6.02
N ILE A 26 5.53 7.99 6.39
CA ILE A 26 6.60 7.46 5.52
C ILE A 26 6.20 6.04 5.11
N VAL A 27 6.00 5.83 3.82
CA VAL A 27 5.46 4.58 3.27
C VAL A 27 6.45 3.98 2.29
N LYS A 28 6.87 2.74 2.54
CA LYS A 28 7.64 1.92 1.60
C LYS A 28 6.66 1.00 0.86
N ALA A 29 6.50 1.20 -0.45
CA ALA A 29 5.55 0.42 -1.25
C ALA A 29 6.05 0.17 -2.67
N THR A 30 5.69 -0.97 -3.23
CA THR A 30 5.74 -1.24 -4.66
C THR A 30 4.41 -0.80 -5.28
N VAL A 31 4.46 -0.20 -6.47
CA VAL A 31 3.26 0.14 -7.25
C VAL A 31 3.19 -0.83 -8.41
N LYS A 32 2.02 -1.45 -8.59
CA LYS A 32 1.71 -2.22 -9.78
C LYS A 32 0.93 -1.33 -10.75
N ASP A 33 1.13 -1.55 -12.04
CA ASP A 33 0.49 -0.74 -13.09
C ASP A 33 -1.04 -0.92 -13.12
N ASP A 34 -1.55 -2.03 -12.57
CA ASP A 34 -2.98 -2.35 -12.47
C ASP A 34 -3.64 -1.85 -11.16
N ALA A 35 -2.92 -1.07 -10.35
CA ALA A 35 -3.41 -0.60 -9.06
C ALA A 35 -4.64 0.32 -9.20
N LYS A 36 -5.80 -0.19 -8.79
CA LYS A 36 -7.09 0.54 -8.81
C LYS A 36 -7.29 1.50 -7.65
N GLU A 37 -6.49 1.36 -6.59
CA GLU A 37 -6.60 2.15 -5.37
C GLU A 37 -5.39 3.07 -5.21
N THR A 38 -5.64 4.35 -4.90
CA THR A 38 -4.56 5.29 -4.63
C THR A 38 -3.91 4.99 -3.28
N ALA A 39 -2.62 5.30 -3.15
CA ALA A 39 -1.87 5.09 -1.91
C ALA A 39 -2.56 5.74 -0.69
N VAL A 40 -3.09 6.96 -0.83
CA VAL A 40 -3.78 7.68 0.25
C VAL A 40 -5.01 6.92 0.75
N LYS A 41 -5.84 6.37 -0.16
CA LYS A 41 -7.02 5.58 0.22
C LYS A 41 -6.60 4.29 0.95
N LYS A 42 -5.59 3.60 0.42
CA LYS A 42 -5.05 2.38 1.01
C LYS A 42 -4.51 2.63 2.43
N ILE A 43 -3.73 3.70 2.64
CA ILE A 43 -3.20 4.07 3.96
C ILE A 43 -4.33 4.33 4.96
N ARG A 44 -5.34 5.13 4.58
CA ARG A 44 -6.50 5.41 5.45
C ARG A 44 -7.24 4.14 5.84
N ARG A 45 -7.50 3.25 4.87
CA ARG A 45 -8.20 1.98 5.12
C ARG A 45 -7.41 1.07 6.07
N LEU A 46 -6.10 0.95 5.87
CA LEU A 46 -5.26 0.13 6.76
C LEU A 46 -5.27 0.66 8.19
N LEU A 47 -5.14 1.98 8.37
CA LEU A 47 -5.22 2.61 9.70
C LEU A 47 -6.57 2.40 10.37
N GLN A 48 -7.68 2.57 9.63
CA GLN A 48 -9.02 2.33 10.17
C GLN A 48 -9.20 0.87 10.59
N ASN A 49 -8.72 -0.07 9.79
CA ASN A 49 -8.76 -1.49 10.13
C ASN A 49 -7.93 -1.80 11.39
N ASP A 50 -6.75 -1.21 11.53
CA ASP A 50 -5.87 -1.44 12.69
C ASP A 50 -6.48 -0.84 13.97
N LEU A 51 -7.04 0.37 13.90
CA LEU A 51 -7.74 1.00 15.03
C LEU A 51 -8.96 0.17 15.48
N ASN A 52 -9.75 -0.32 14.53
CA ASN A 52 -10.91 -1.15 14.83
C ASN A 52 -10.53 -2.52 15.38
N ARG A 53 -9.38 -3.08 14.98
CA ARG A 53 -8.86 -4.34 15.54
C ARG A 53 -8.26 -4.19 16.93
N ALA A 54 -7.71 -3.03 17.26
CA ALA A 54 -7.17 -2.74 18.59
C ALA A 54 -8.26 -2.44 19.63
N ALA A 55 -9.48 -2.13 19.17
CA ALA A 55 -10.62 -1.81 20.02
C ALA A 55 -11.43 -3.04 20.47
N THR A 56 -11.03 -4.26 20.07
CA THR A 56 -11.70 -5.53 20.34
C THR A 56 -10.84 -6.45 21.19
#